data_AF-A0A327LX46-F1
#
_entry.id   AF-A0A327LX46-F1
#
_cell.length_a   1.000
_cell.length_b   1.000
_cell.length_c   1.000
_cell.angle_alpha   90.00
_cell.angle_beta   90.00
_cell.angle_gamma   90.00
#
_symmetry.space_group_name_H-M   'P 1'
#
loop_
_entity.id
_entity.type
_entity.pdbx_description
1 polymer ?
#
loop_
_entity_poly.entity_id
_entity_poly.type
_entity_poly.pdbx_seq_one_letter_code
_entity_poly.pdbx_strand_id
1 'polypeptide(L)'
;MILALLRTGEVGWGGLAVALRAAYYTGSLGGAGLAFFALLFGARREVVDGARLRRWAAGAALLGLLAGSGVLAAQVGELTAGETLLDPEVWGVVLASRAGASYGLGGVGLLLVASLALGPRWTALAAVGGVVVCASYALLGHTTELAPRPLLAGLLLVHLLVAAFWIGSLPPLAWAARRDAPDVARLVEDWARVAVAAVPVLVAAGLLLAWRILGGIGEILGSWYGWALLAKLSLVAVLLGFAAWHRFRLTPALAARAPGAGARLARSVSAEAIVALLVLWAAAEMVSTSPGGMQGAR
;
A
#
# COMPACT_ATOMS: atom_id res chain seq x y z
N MET A 1 -15.52 6.68 1.51
CA MET A 1 -16.37 6.42 2.68
C MET A 1 -16.58 7.70 3.49
N ILE A 2 -15.52 8.29 4.05
CA ILE A 2 -15.60 9.56 4.79
C ILE A 2 -16.04 10.68 3.84
N LEU A 3 -15.43 10.76 2.65
CA LEU A 3 -15.82 11.76 1.65
C LEU A 3 -17.21 11.50 1.09
N ALA A 4 -17.62 10.23 0.96
CA ALA A 4 -18.98 9.89 0.54
C ALA A 4 -20.00 10.35 1.59
N LEU A 5 -19.81 9.98 2.85
CA LEU A 5 -20.62 10.45 3.99
C LEU A 5 -20.70 11.98 4.05
N LEU A 6 -19.58 12.67 3.89
CA LEU A 6 -19.54 14.14 3.92
C LEU A 6 -20.24 14.78 2.71
N ARG A 7 -20.30 14.11 1.56
CA ARG A 7 -20.90 14.65 0.32
C ARG A 7 -22.38 14.29 0.17
N THR A 8 -22.77 13.08 0.54
CA THR A 8 -24.10 12.52 0.25
C THR A 8 -24.89 12.14 1.50
N GLY A 9 -24.27 12.13 2.69
CA GLY A 9 -24.92 11.71 3.94
C GLY A 9 -25.09 10.20 4.09
N GLU A 10 -24.75 9.40 3.07
CA GLU A 10 -24.93 7.94 3.07
C GLU A 10 -23.64 7.21 2.70
N VAL A 11 -23.44 6.02 3.27
CA VAL A 11 -22.25 5.19 3.00
C VAL A 11 -22.38 4.48 1.66
N GLY A 12 -23.57 4.03 1.25
CA GLY A 12 -23.87 3.40 -0.05
C GLY A 12 -22.86 2.35 -0.55
N TRP A 13 -22.93 2.03 -1.84
CA TRP A 13 -21.95 1.16 -2.51
C TRP A 13 -20.55 1.82 -2.59
N GLY A 14 -20.49 3.15 -2.73
CA GLY A 14 -19.22 3.88 -2.81
C GLY A 14 -18.39 3.84 -1.52
N GLY A 15 -19.02 3.79 -0.35
CA GLY A 15 -18.35 3.61 0.94
C GLY A 15 -17.80 2.20 1.12
N LEU A 16 -18.59 1.19 0.73
CA LEU A 16 -18.14 -0.22 0.69
C LEU A 16 -16.96 -0.39 -0.28
N ALA A 17 -17.02 0.21 -1.47
CA ALA A 17 -15.94 0.19 -2.45
C ALA A 17 -14.64 0.79 -1.91
N VAL A 18 -14.71 1.87 -1.11
CA VAL A 18 -13.52 2.43 -0.44
C VAL A 18 -12.95 1.48 0.60
N ALA A 19 -13.78 0.89 1.45
CA ALA A 19 -13.32 -0.06 2.47
C ALA A 19 -12.66 -1.29 1.82
N LEU A 20 -13.27 -1.85 0.78
CA LEU A 20 -12.72 -2.96 0.00
C LEU A 20 -11.42 -2.57 -0.71
N ARG A 21 -11.33 -1.35 -1.25
CA ARG A 21 -10.09 -0.86 -1.88
C ARG A 21 -8.97 -0.66 -0.84
N ALA A 22 -9.27 -0.14 0.33
CA ALA A 22 -8.29 -0.02 1.43
C ALA A 22 -7.81 -1.40 1.91
N ALA A 23 -8.72 -2.38 2.01
CA ALA A 23 -8.38 -3.77 2.30
C ALA A 23 -7.52 -4.39 1.18
N TYR A 24 -7.84 -4.12 -0.09
CA TYR A 24 -7.05 -4.53 -1.24
C TYR A 24 -5.64 -3.95 -1.20
N TYR A 25 -5.48 -2.65 -0.91
CA TYR A 25 -4.17 -2.00 -0.79
C TYR A 25 -3.35 -2.61 0.34
N THR A 26 -4.00 -2.86 1.49
CA THR A 26 -3.37 -3.50 2.65
C THR A 26 -2.87 -4.90 2.33
N GLY A 27 -3.72 -5.73 1.72
CA GLY A 27 -3.35 -7.10 1.35
C GLY A 27 -2.30 -7.15 0.24
N SER A 28 -2.49 -6.37 -0.82
CA SER A 28 -1.64 -6.40 -2.00
C SER A 28 -0.27 -5.77 -1.77
N LEU A 29 -0.20 -4.52 -1.29
CA LEU A 29 1.08 -3.84 -1.02
C LEU A 29 1.78 -4.42 0.21
N GLY A 30 1.01 -4.83 1.23
CA GLY A 30 1.56 -5.54 2.40
C GLY A 30 2.15 -6.89 2.01
N GLY A 31 1.45 -7.68 1.19
CA GLY A 31 1.95 -8.96 0.67
C GLY A 31 3.19 -8.81 -0.22
N ALA A 32 3.17 -7.85 -1.15
CA ALA A 32 4.33 -7.52 -1.98
C ALA A 32 5.55 -7.12 -1.11
N GLY A 33 5.33 -6.26 -0.12
CA GLY A 33 6.35 -5.83 0.81
C GLY A 33 6.93 -6.96 1.67
N LEU A 34 6.09 -7.89 2.14
CA LEU A 34 6.55 -9.08 2.86
C LEU A 34 7.43 -9.96 1.97
N ALA A 35 7.11 -10.08 0.68
CA ALA A 35 7.94 -10.80 -0.29
C ALA A 35 9.27 -10.08 -0.55
N PHE A 36 9.27 -8.76 -0.69
CA PHE A 36 10.50 -7.97 -0.81
C PHE A 36 11.38 -8.08 0.43
N PHE A 37 10.78 -8.01 1.62
CA PHE A 37 11.49 -8.22 2.88
C PHE A 37 12.11 -9.62 2.95
N ALA A 38 11.35 -10.65 2.55
CA ALA A 38 11.85 -12.02 2.49
C ALA A 38 13.03 -12.15 1.51
N LEU A 39 12.99 -11.49 0.36
CA LEU A 39 14.07 -11.53 -0.63
C LEU A 39 15.34 -10.84 -0.11
N LEU A 40 15.20 -9.65 0.46
CA LEU A 40 16.33 -8.82 0.86
C LEU A 40 16.95 -9.25 2.19
N PHE A 41 16.13 -9.73 3.13
CA PHE A 41 16.57 -10.01 4.50
C PHE A 41 16.28 -11.45 4.95
N GLY A 42 15.70 -12.29 4.09
CA GLY A 42 15.30 -13.65 4.45
C GLY A 42 16.42 -14.64 4.66
N ALA A 43 17.69 -14.27 4.49
CA ALA A 43 18.83 -15.05 5.00
C ALA A 43 18.94 -14.97 6.53
N ARG A 44 18.31 -13.98 7.17
CA ARG A 44 18.37 -13.71 8.61
C ARG A 44 17.21 -14.33 9.40
N ARG A 45 16.79 -15.55 9.01
CA ARG A 45 15.60 -16.23 9.57
C ARG A 45 15.74 -16.59 11.05
N GLU A 46 16.95 -16.61 11.58
CA GLU A 46 17.15 -16.82 13.02
C GLU A 46 16.60 -15.62 13.83
N VAL A 47 16.62 -14.43 13.24
CA VAL A 47 16.13 -13.18 13.84
C VAL A 47 14.64 -12.98 13.60
N VAL A 48 14.12 -13.48 12.47
CA VAL A 48 12.73 -13.32 12.05
C VAL A 48 12.05 -14.67 11.90
N ASP A 49 10.92 -14.88 12.61
CA ASP A 49 10.11 -16.08 12.46
C ASP A 49 9.61 -16.25 11.01
N GLY A 50 10.31 -17.10 10.26
CA GLY A 50 10.01 -17.35 8.85
C GLY A 50 8.66 -18.03 8.63
N ALA A 51 8.15 -18.80 9.59
CA ALA A 51 6.81 -19.40 9.49
C ALA A 51 5.72 -18.34 9.66
N ARG A 52 5.90 -17.41 10.61
CA ARG A 52 5.03 -16.23 10.76
C ARG A 52 5.06 -15.34 9.52
N LEU A 53 6.22 -15.06 8.96
CA LEU A 53 6.36 -14.28 7.71
C LEU A 53 5.55 -14.90 6.55
N ARG A 54 5.69 -16.22 6.35
CA ARG A 54 4.94 -16.96 5.31
C ARG A 54 3.42 -16.91 5.54
N ARG A 55 2.97 -17.12 6.78
CA ARG A 55 1.54 -17.03 7.12
C ARG A 55 0.96 -15.64 6.87
N TRP A 56 1.70 -14.60 7.22
CA TRP A 56 1.29 -13.21 6.96
C TRP A 56 1.27 -12.90 5.47
N ALA A 57 2.23 -13.38 4.68
CA ALA A 57 2.22 -13.20 3.23
C ALA A 57 1.03 -13.91 2.57
N ALA A 58 0.71 -15.14 2.98
CA ALA A 58 -0.47 -15.86 2.51
C ALA A 58 -1.77 -15.18 2.92
N GLY A 59 -1.88 -14.71 4.17
CA GLY A 59 -3.03 -13.96 4.66
C GLY A 59 -3.22 -12.62 3.94
N ALA A 60 -2.13 -11.90 3.65
CA ALA A 60 -2.16 -10.66 2.88
C ALA A 60 -2.57 -10.92 1.42
N ALA A 61 -2.06 -11.98 0.79
CA ALA A 61 -2.47 -12.38 -0.55
C ALA A 61 -3.97 -12.75 -0.60
N LEU A 62 -4.45 -13.53 0.37
CA LEU A 62 -5.87 -13.88 0.48
C LEU A 62 -6.74 -12.64 0.68
N LEU A 63 -6.35 -11.73 1.60
CA LEU A 63 -7.05 -10.47 1.81
C LEU A 63 -7.13 -9.65 0.52
N GLY A 64 -6.01 -9.53 -0.20
CA GLY A 64 -5.96 -8.84 -1.48
C GLY A 64 -6.86 -9.49 -2.54
N LEU A 65 -6.85 -10.81 -2.66
CA LEU A 65 -7.70 -11.52 -3.64
C LEU A 65 -9.18 -11.31 -3.33
N LEU A 66 -9.60 -11.53 -2.08
CA LEU A 66 -10.99 -11.38 -1.66
C LEU A 66 -11.47 -9.93 -1.80
N ALA A 67 -10.66 -8.98 -1.34
CA ALA A 67 -11.00 -7.56 -1.42
C ALA A 67 -11.03 -7.06 -2.87
N GLY A 68 -10.11 -7.51 -3.73
CA GLY A 68 -10.09 -7.17 -5.15
C GLY A 68 -11.32 -7.67 -5.89
N SER A 69 -11.70 -8.94 -5.67
CA SER A 69 -12.95 -9.50 -6.19
C SER A 69 -14.17 -8.74 -5.65
N GLY A 70 -14.15 -8.37 -4.37
CA GLY A 70 -15.19 -7.53 -3.77
C GLY A 70 -15.30 -6.17 -4.43
N VAL A 71 -14.20 -5.50 -4.78
CA VAL A 71 -14.25 -4.22 -5.50
C VAL A 71 -14.90 -4.38 -6.88
N LEU A 72 -14.57 -5.45 -7.62
CA LEU A 72 -15.21 -5.72 -8.91
C LEU A 72 -16.71 -6.02 -8.74
N ALA A 73 -17.08 -6.80 -7.72
CA ALA A 73 -18.49 -7.07 -7.41
C ALA A 73 -19.25 -5.79 -7.01
N ALA A 74 -18.62 -4.88 -6.27
CA ALA A 74 -19.20 -3.58 -5.93
C ALA A 74 -19.43 -2.73 -7.19
N GLN A 75 -18.53 -2.76 -8.17
CA GLN A 75 -18.74 -2.08 -9.46
C GLN A 75 -19.92 -2.67 -10.25
N VAL A 76 -20.08 -4.00 -10.25
CA VAL A 76 -21.27 -4.65 -10.84
C VAL A 76 -22.53 -4.16 -10.14
N GLY A 77 -22.55 -4.14 -8.81
CA GLY A 77 -23.68 -3.64 -8.03
C GLY A 77 -24.01 -2.17 -8.29
N GLU A 78 -23.00 -1.32 -8.50
CA GLU A 78 -23.21 0.08 -8.90
C GLU A 78 -23.85 0.19 -10.29
N LEU A 79 -23.39 -0.61 -11.26
CA LEU A 79 -23.92 -0.60 -12.63
C LEU A 79 -25.34 -1.17 -12.75
N THR A 80 -25.72 -2.10 -11.88
CA THR A 80 -27.07 -2.69 -11.84
C THR A 80 -28.01 -2.01 -10.84
N ALA A 81 -27.60 -0.88 -10.26
CA ALA A 81 -28.32 -0.21 -9.17
C ALA A 81 -28.66 -1.15 -7.97
N GLY A 82 -27.89 -2.22 -7.80
CA GLY A 82 -28.07 -3.22 -6.74
C GLY A 82 -29.14 -4.28 -7.02
N GLU A 83 -29.79 -4.28 -8.18
CA GLU A 83 -30.86 -5.25 -8.52
C GLU A 83 -30.32 -6.68 -8.66
N THR A 84 -29.10 -6.83 -9.19
CA THR A 84 -28.47 -8.14 -9.34
C THR A 84 -26.94 -8.03 -9.36
N LEU A 85 -26.27 -9.00 -8.71
CA LEU A 85 -24.82 -9.19 -8.78
C LEU A 85 -24.43 -10.37 -9.69
N LEU A 86 -25.41 -11.05 -10.28
CA LEU A 86 -25.20 -12.28 -11.04
C LEU A 86 -25.40 -12.10 -12.55
N ASP A 87 -25.55 -10.85 -13.01
CA ASP A 87 -25.69 -10.53 -14.43
C ASP A 87 -24.38 -10.82 -15.20
N PRO A 88 -24.35 -11.85 -16.08
CA PRO A 88 -23.13 -12.21 -16.80
C PRO A 88 -22.67 -11.15 -17.80
N GLU A 89 -23.58 -10.34 -18.33
CA GLU A 89 -23.27 -9.29 -19.31
C GLU A 89 -22.54 -8.14 -18.60
N VAL A 90 -23.05 -7.71 -17.45
CA VAL A 90 -22.39 -6.67 -16.64
C VAL A 90 -21.03 -7.13 -16.12
N TRP A 91 -20.91 -8.40 -15.71
CA TRP A 91 -19.60 -8.98 -15.38
C TRP A 91 -18.65 -8.96 -16.57
N GLY A 92 -19.13 -9.27 -17.78
CA GLY A 92 -18.34 -9.17 -19.01
C GLY A 92 -17.78 -7.77 -19.24
N VAL A 93 -18.61 -6.74 -19.05
CA VAL A 93 -18.21 -5.32 -19.15
C VAL A 93 -17.16 -4.96 -18.08
N VAL A 94 -17.39 -5.34 -16.82
CA VAL A 94 -16.48 -5.03 -15.70
C VAL A 94 -15.13 -5.74 -15.89
N LEU A 95 -15.12 -7.01 -16.29
CA LEU A 95 -13.89 -7.78 -16.51
C LEU A 95 -13.10 -7.30 -17.73
N ALA A 96 -13.78 -6.83 -18.79
CA ALA A 96 -13.14 -6.24 -19.96
C ALA A 96 -12.60 -4.82 -19.70
N SER A 97 -13.00 -4.18 -18.60
CA SER A 97 -12.56 -2.84 -18.23
C SER A 97 -11.09 -2.79 -17.78
N ARG A 98 -10.55 -1.57 -17.68
CA ARG A 98 -9.23 -1.33 -17.07
C ARG A 98 -9.17 -1.77 -15.61
N ALA A 99 -10.28 -1.68 -14.88
CA ALA A 99 -10.37 -2.18 -13.51
C ALA A 99 -10.21 -3.71 -13.51
N GLY A 100 -10.93 -4.42 -14.38
CA GLY A 100 -10.77 -5.86 -14.58
C GLY A 100 -9.33 -6.26 -14.86
N ALA A 101 -8.66 -5.57 -15.81
CA ALA A 101 -7.25 -5.81 -16.12
C ALA A 101 -6.31 -5.55 -14.92
N SER A 102 -6.50 -4.44 -14.20
CA SER A 102 -5.70 -4.08 -13.02
C SER A 102 -5.85 -5.10 -11.88
N TYR A 103 -7.08 -5.44 -11.51
CA TYR A 103 -7.35 -6.40 -10.43
C TYR A 103 -6.98 -7.83 -10.83
N GLY A 104 -7.15 -8.19 -12.11
CA GLY A 104 -6.71 -9.49 -12.65
C GLY A 104 -5.19 -9.66 -12.60
N LEU A 105 -4.43 -8.68 -13.13
CA LEU A 105 -2.96 -8.70 -13.06
C LEU A 105 -2.46 -8.66 -11.61
N GLY A 106 -3.10 -7.85 -10.76
CA GLY A 106 -2.82 -7.83 -9.33
C GLY A 106 -3.11 -9.16 -8.65
N GLY A 107 -4.18 -9.86 -9.05
CA GLY A 107 -4.52 -11.20 -8.60
C GLY A 107 -3.46 -12.24 -8.97
N VAL A 108 -2.96 -12.21 -10.21
CA VAL A 108 -1.81 -13.04 -10.63
C VAL A 108 -0.59 -12.75 -9.76
N GLY A 109 -0.27 -11.47 -9.54
CA GLY A 109 0.83 -11.06 -8.65
C GLY A 109 0.65 -11.57 -7.22
N LEU A 110 -0.57 -11.54 -6.67
CA LEU A 110 -0.88 -12.05 -5.34
C LEU A 110 -0.76 -13.57 -5.23
N LEU A 111 -1.15 -14.32 -6.26
CA LEU A 111 -0.92 -15.77 -6.33
C LEU A 111 0.58 -16.10 -6.34
N LEU A 112 1.38 -15.31 -7.07
CA LEU A 112 2.84 -15.42 -7.04
C LEU A 112 3.40 -15.06 -5.66
N VAL A 113 2.91 -14.02 -4.98
CA VAL A 113 3.28 -13.69 -3.58
C VAL A 113 2.95 -14.86 -2.64
N ALA A 114 1.79 -15.50 -2.81
CA ALA A 114 1.37 -16.65 -2.00
C ALA A 114 2.31 -17.87 -2.14
N SER A 115 3.10 -17.97 -3.22
CA SER A 115 4.14 -19.00 -3.37
C SER A 115 5.17 -18.98 -2.24
N LEU A 116 5.32 -17.86 -1.51
CA LEU A 116 6.18 -17.78 -0.32
C LEU A 116 5.77 -18.80 0.75
N ALA A 117 4.48 -19.18 0.82
CA ALA A 117 3.98 -20.22 1.73
C ALA A 117 4.59 -21.60 1.45
N LEU A 118 5.01 -21.86 0.21
CA LEU A 118 5.61 -23.12 -0.24
C LEU A 118 7.07 -23.27 0.19
N GLY A 119 7.68 -22.23 0.78
CA GLY A 119 9.00 -22.30 1.41
C GLY A 119 10.05 -21.34 0.83
N PRO A 120 11.27 -21.32 1.41
CA PRO A 120 12.35 -20.37 1.07
C PRO A 120 12.69 -20.28 -0.42
N ARG A 121 12.70 -21.41 -1.12
CA ARG A 121 13.10 -21.47 -2.54
C ARG A 121 12.21 -20.63 -3.47
N TRP A 122 10.99 -20.31 -3.04
CA TRP A 122 10.03 -19.52 -3.82
C TRP A 122 10.12 -18.01 -3.55
N THR A 123 11.05 -17.57 -2.70
CA THR A 123 11.16 -16.16 -2.29
C THR A 123 11.36 -15.22 -3.50
N ALA A 124 12.18 -15.61 -4.48
CA ALA A 124 12.38 -14.82 -5.69
C ALA A 124 11.10 -14.71 -6.52
N LEU A 125 10.36 -15.81 -6.68
CA LEU A 125 9.07 -15.81 -7.40
C LEU A 125 8.04 -14.94 -6.69
N ALA A 126 7.96 -15.01 -5.36
CA ALA A 126 7.09 -14.17 -4.56
C ALA A 126 7.42 -12.68 -4.72
N ALA A 127 8.71 -12.33 -4.77
CA ALA A 127 9.14 -10.95 -5.02
C ALA A 127 8.77 -10.49 -6.44
N VAL A 128 8.92 -11.34 -7.47
CA VAL A 128 8.40 -11.05 -8.81
C VAL A 128 6.88 -10.80 -8.75
N GLY A 129 6.14 -11.62 -8.00
CA GLY A 129 4.73 -11.39 -7.71
C GLY A 129 4.44 -10.00 -7.13
N GLY A 130 5.25 -9.57 -6.16
CA GLY A 130 5.16 -8.22 -5.58
C GLY A 130 5.39 -7.10 -6.60
N VAL A 131 6.32 -7.28 -7.54
CA VAL A 131 6.52 -6.33 -8.65
C VAL A 131 5.31 -6.31 -9.58
N VAL A 132 4.76 -7.48 -9.93
CA VAL A 132 3.53 -7.60 -10.75
C VAL A 132 2.34 -6.91 -10.08
N VAL A 133 2.19 -7.09 -8.76
CA VAL A 133 1.18 -6.35 -7.97
C VAL A 133 1.38 -4.85 -8.11
N CYS A 134 2.60 -4.33 -7.92
CA CYS A 134 2.84 -2.89 -8.02
C CYS A 134 2.60 -2.35 -9.44
N ALA A 135 2.95 -3.14 -10.45
CA ALA A 135 2.73 -2.78 -11.86
C ALA A 135 1.25 -2.76 -12.24
N SER A 136 0.40 -3.57 -11.59
CA SER A 136 -1.03 -3.62 -11.94
C SER A 136 -1.74 -2.28 -11.72
N TYR A 137 -1.31 -1.49 -10.74
CA TYR A 137 -1.83 -0.15 -10.47
C TYR A 137 -1.58 0.84 -11.61
N ALA A 138 -0.60 0.61 -12.48
CA ALA A 138 -0.38 1.46 -13.65
C ALA A 138 -1.49 1.35 -14.70
N LEU A 139 -2.36 0.33 -14.59
CA LEU A 139 -3.55 0.16 -15.42
C LEU A 139 -4.76 0.94 -14.89
N LEU A 140 -4.68 1.48 -13.66
CA LEU A 140 -5.77 2.15 -12.96
C LEU A 140 -5.42 3.60 -12.60
N GLY A 141 -6.43 4.47 -12.55
CA GLY A 141 -6.31 5.84 -12.01
C GLY A 141 -5.95 6.91 -13.05
N HIS A 142 -5.92 8.16 -12.57
CA HIS A 142 -5.78 9.37 -13.39
C HIS A 142 -4.45 9.48 -14.12
N THR A 143 -3.42 8.76 -13.69
CA THR A 143 -2.14 8.68 -14.41
C THR A 143 -2.32 8.13 -15.83
N THR A 144 -3.38 7.34 -16.06
CA THR A 144 -3.71 6.81 -17.38
C THR A 144 -4.41 7.82 -18.29
N GLU A 145 -4.88 8.93 -17.75
CA GLU A 145 -5.58 10.01 -18.47
C GLU A 145 -4.63 11.14 -18.87
N LEU A 146 -3.40 11.13 -18.32
CA LEU A 146 -2.42 12.19 -18.48
C LEU A 146 -1.24 11.77 -19.37
N ALA A 147 -0.65 12.74 -20.08
CA ALA A 147 0.56 12.55 -20.87
C ALA A 147 1.81 13.13 -20.15
N PRO A 148 3.01 12.54 -20.32
CA PRO A 148 3.29 11.30 -21.04
C PRO A 148 3.08 10.05 -20.16
N ARG A 149 2.26 9.10 -20.64
CA ARG A 149 1.85 7.89 -19.89
C ARG A 149 3.01 7.02 -19.39
N PRO A 150 4.06 6.72 -20.18
CA PRO A 150 5.15 5.85 -19.70
C PRO A 150 5.89 6.42 -18.49
N LEU A 151 6.09 7.75 -18.46
CA LEU A 151 6.73 8.42 -17.33
C LEU A 151 5.88 8.30 -16.06
N LEU A 152 4.58 8.60 -16.15
CA LEU A 152 3.68 8.54 -15.00
C LEU A 152 3.51 7.11 -14.47
N ALA A 153 3.42 6.13 -15.38
CA ALA A 153 3.40 4.71 -15.01
C ALA A 153 4.69 4.28 -14.31
N GLY A 154 5.86 4.71 -14.82
CA GLY A 154 7.15 4.43 -14.20
C GLY A 154 7.30 5.07 -12.82
N LEU A 155 6.90 6.33 -12.67
CA LEU A 155 6.89 7.02 -11.38
C LEU A 155 5.97 6.34 -10.37
N LEU A 156 4.77 5.94 -10.80
CA LEU A 156 3.81 5.22 -9.96
C LEU A 156 4.37 3.86 -9.54
N LEU A 157 4.97 3.11 -10.47
CA LEU A 157 5.59 1.82 -10.17
C LEU A 157 6.70 1.98 -9.11
N VAL A 158 7.63 2.92 -9.32
CA VAL A 158 8.70 3.20 -8.36
C VAL A 158 8.14 3.61 -7.00
N HIS A 159 7.15 4.50 -6.97
CA HIS A 159 6.49 4.92 -5.74
C HIS A 159 5.88 3.72 -5.00
N LEU A 160 5.16 2.84 -5.70
CA LEU A 160 4.50 1.68 -5.08
C LEU A 160 5.48 0.59 -4.66
N LEU A 161 6.56 0.35 -5.41
CA LEU A 161 7.60 -0.61 -5.02
C LEU A 161 8.23 -0.20 -3.67
N VAL A 162 8.58 1.07 -3.51
CA VAL A 162 9.16 1.58 -2.26
C VAL A 162 8.12 1.60 -1.15
N ALA A 163 6.88 2.03 -1.43
CA ALA A 163 5.80 2.03 -0.44
C ALA A 163 5.49 0.62 0.07
N ALA A 164 5.38 -0.36 -0.85
CA ALA A 164 5.19 -1.77 -0.50
C ALA A 164 6.35 -2.28 0.35
N PHE A 165 7.60 -2.06 -0.07
CA PHE A 165 8.78 -2.42 0.71
C PHE A 165 8.71 -1.86 2.14
N TRP A 166 8.42 -0.56 2.29
CA TRP A 166 8.33 0.08 3.60
C TRP A 166 7.22 -0.57 4.43
N ILE A 167 5.98 -0.59 3.94
CA ILE A 167 4.80 -1.08 4.68
C ILE A 167 4.94 -2.56 5.06
N GLY A 168 5.29 -3.42 4.10
CA GLY A 168 5.39 -4.86 4.36
C GLY A 168 6.60 -5.26 5.22
N SER A 169 7.59 -4.38 5.38
CA SER A 169 8.71 -4.62 6.29
C SER A 169 8.42 -4.30 7.75
N LEU A 170 7.39 -3.49 8.06
CA LEU A 170 7.09 -3.08 9.43
C LEU A 170 6.73 -4.27 10.34
N PRO A 171 5.85 -5.22 9.95
CA PRO A 171 5.54 -6.36 10.81
C PRO A 171 6.77 -7.21 11.18
N PRO A 172 7.60 -7.70 10.24
CA PRO A 172 8.77 -8.50 10.60
C PRO A 172 9.81 -7.74 11.41
N LEU A 173 9.99 -6.43 11.18
CA LEU A 173 10.85 -5.59 12.02
C LEU A 173 10.32 -5.49 13.46
N ALA A 174 9.01 -5.29 13.64
CA ALA A 174 8.40 -5.27 14.97
C ALA A 174 8.53 -6.62 15.68
N TRP A 175 8.42 -7.74 14.96
CA TRP A 175 8.59 -9.08 15.55
C TRP A 175 10.03 -9.34 15.96
N ALA A 176 10.99 -9.00 15.10
CA ALA A 176 12.42 -9.11 15.38
C ALA A 176 12.80 -8.26 16.60
N ALA A 177 12.36 -7.00 16.64
CA ALA A 177 12.62 -6.08 17.73
C ALA A 177 12.07 -6.58 19.08
N ARG A 178 10.95 -7.31 19.11
CA ARG A 178 10.41 -7.91 20.35
C ARG A 178 11.21 -9.09 20.87
N ARG A 179 11.93 -9.81 20.00
CA ARG A 179 12.74 -10.96 20.40
C ARG A 179 14.05 -10.56 21.08
N ASP A 180 14.45 -9.30 20.94
CA ASP A 180 15.67 -8.71 21.54
C ASP A 180 16.93 -9.55 21.32
N ALA A 181 17.02 -10.20 20.16
CA ALA A 181 18.16 -11.04 19.82
C ALA A 181 19.40 -10.18 19.44
N PRO A 182 20.63 -10.66 19.67
CA PRO A 182 21.86 -9.90 19.41
C PRO A 182 21.98 -9.34 17.98
N ASP A 183 21.33 -10.00 17.02
CA ASP A 183 21.44 -9.74 15.59
C ASP A 183 20.35 -8.77 15.07
N VAL A 184 19.38 -8.39 15.91
CA VAL A 184 18.30 -7.47 15.54
C VAL A 184 18.85 -6.10 15.16
N ALA A 185 19.86 -5.58 15.88
CA ALA A 185 20.48 -4.30 15.56
C ALA A 185 21.04 -4.29 14.13
N ARG A 186 21.76 -5.34 13.73
CA ARG A 186 22.28 -5.51 12.36
C ARG A 186 21.16 -5.57 11.32
N LEU A 187 20.07 -6.30 11.60
CA LEU A 187 18.91 -6.34 10.70
C LEU A 187 18.29 -4.95 10.50
N VAL A 188 18.10 -4.19 11.59
CA VAL A 188 17.50 -2.85 11.55
C VAL A 188 18.42 -1.86 10.86
N GLU A 189 19.74 -1.91 11.10
CA GLU A 189 20.72 -1.08 10.40
C GLU A 189 20.72 -1.33 8.89
N ASP A 190 20.67 -2.60 8.48
CA ASP A 190 20.70 -2.95 7.06
C ASP A 190 19.41 -2.61 6.34
N TRP A 191 18.28 -2.78 7.02
CA TRP A 191 17.01 -2.25 6.54
C TRP A 191 17.05 -0.73 6.42
N ALA A 192 17.60 -0.02 7.42
CA ALA A 192 17.71 1.43 7.41
C ALA A 192 18.59 1.93 6.26
N ARG A 193 19.67 1.22 5.90
CA ARG A 193 20.51 1.57 4.74
C ARG A 193 19.70 1.60 3.43
N VAL A 194 18.84 0.61 3.22
CA VAL A 194 17.93 0.57 2.06
C VAL A 194 16.89 1.68 2.14
N ALA A 195 16.26 1.85 3.31
CA ALA A 195 15.22 2.86 3.51
C ALA A 195 15.73 4.29 3.28
N VAL A 196 16.94 4.62 3.72
CA VAL A 196 17.54 5.96 3.54
C VAL A 196 17.71 6.35 2.08
N ALA A 197 18.00 5.40 1.19
CA ALA A 197 18.06 5.64 -0.24
C ALA A 197 16.66 5.65 -0.88
N ALA A 198 15.78 4.75 -0.45
CA ALA A 198 14.47 4.55 -1.07
C ALA A 198 13.45 5.65 -0.72
N VAL A 199 13.44 6.14 0.52
CA VAL A 199 12.45 7.12 1.01
C VAL A 199 12.49 8.46 0.25
N PRO A 200 13.66 9.06 -0.04
CA PRO A 200 13.72 10.26 -0.88
C PRO A 200 13.14 10.04 -2.29
N VAL A 201 13.40 8.86 -2.89
CA VAL A 201 12.86 8.50 -4.21
C VAL A 201 11.34 8.37 -4.16
N LEU A 202 10.80 7.73 -3.12
CA LEU A 202 9.36 7.61 -2.87
C LEU A 202 8.69 8.99 -2.79
N VAL A 203 9.27 9.89 -1.99
CA VAL A 203 8.75 11.25 -1.78
C VAL A 203 8.81 12.05 -3.07
N ALA A 204 9.93 12.03 -3.79
CA ALA A 204 10.08 12.73 -5.05
C ALA A 204 9.08 12.24 -6.11
N ALA A 205 8.93 10.91 -6.26
CA ALA A 205 7.96 10.33 -7.17
C ALA A 205 6.52 10.71 -6.79
N GLY A 206 6.19 10.66 -5.50
CA GLY A 206 4.86 11.03 -5.00
C GLY A 206 4.52 12.50 -5.22
N LEU A 207 5.47 13.40 -4.96
CA LEU A 207 5.30 14.84 -5.19
C LEU A 207 5.15 15.16 -6.68
N LEU A 208 5.96 14.52 -7.54
CA LEU A 208 5.85 14.73 -8.98
C LEU A 208 4.52 14.21 -9.53
N LEU A 209 4.06 13.04 -9.06
CA LEU A 209 2.72 12.51 -9.41
C LEU A 209 1.62 13.47 -8.96
N ALA A 210 1.67 13.94 -7.71
CA ALA A 210 0.68 14.88 -7.17
C ALA A 210 0.64 16.19 -7.99
N TRP A 211 1.81 16.76 -8.32
CA TRP A 211 1.92 17.96 -9.15
C TRP A 211 1.29 17.77 -10.53
N ARG A 212 1.57 16.63 -11.18
CA ARG A 212 1.04 16.32 -12.52
C ARG A 212 -0.46 16.06 -12.50
N ILE A 213 -1.00 15.46 -11.44
CA ILE A 213 -2.44 15.14 -11.33
C ILE A 213 -3.27 16.37 -10.96
N LEU A 214 -2.79 17.25 -10.07
CA LEU A 214 -3.55 18.44 -9.67
C LEU A 214 -3.60 19.54 -10.72
N GLY A 215 -2.60 19.62 -11.61
CA GLY A 215 -2.55 20.66 -12.63
C GLY A 215 -2.26 22.09 -12.12
N GLY A 216 -2.22 22.31 -10.79
CA GLY A 216 -1.83 23.59 -10.18
C GLY A 216 -2.08 23.65 -8.67
N ILE A 217 -1.50 24.66 -8.00
CA ILE A 217 -1.64 24.88 -6.54
C ILE A 217 -3.06 25.32 -6.15
N GLY A 218 -3.77 26.04 -7.04
CA GLY A 218 -5.12 26.52 -6.78
C GLY A 218 -6.15 25.41 -6.52
N GLU A 219 -5.97 24.25 -7.15
CA GLU A 219 -6.84 23.09 -7.00
C GLU A 219 -6.62 22.32 -5.67
N ILE A 220 -5.55 22.63 -4.92
CA ILE A 220 -5.24 21.98 -3.63
C ILE A 220 -6.31 22.34 -2.58
N LEU A 221 -6.74 23.59 -2.53
CA LEU A 221 -7.72 24.05 -1.54
C LEU A 221 -9.15 24.13 -2.13
N GLY A 222 -9.25 24.16 -3.45
CA GLY A 222 -10.52 24.27 -4.18
C GLY A 222 -11.20 22.93 -4.52
N SER A 223 -10.68 21.78 -4.09
CA SER A 223 -11.27 20.49 -4.43
C SER A 223 -11.23 19.49 -3.27
N TRP A 224 -12.22 18.58 -3.23
CA TRP A 224 -12.20 17.44 -2.31
C TRP A 224 -10.98 16.54 -2.51
N TYR A 225 -10.49 16.45 -3.75
CA TYR A 225 -9.27 15.73 -4.09
C TYR A 225 -8.05 16.37 -3.41
N GLY A 226 -7.95 17.70 -3.45
CA GLY A 226 -6.88 18.47 -2.81
C GLY A 226 -6.85 18.32 -1.29
N TRP A 227 -8.01 18.37 -0.62
CA TRP A 227 -8.11 18.10 0.81
C TRP A 227 -7.69 16.67 1.17
N ALA A 228 -8.11 15.67 0.38
CA ALA A 228 -7.70 14.29 0.58
C ALA A 228 -6.18 14.11 0.37
N LEU A 229 -5.59 14.80 -0.61
CA LEU A 229 -4.15 14.85 -0.82
C LEU A 229 -3.43 15.47 0.38
N LEU A 230 -3.91 16.61 0.92
CA LEU A 230 -3.31 17.26 2.09
C LEU A 230 -3.35 16.36 3.33
N ALA A 231 -4.46 15.66 3.55
CA ALA A 231 -4.58 14.67 4.63
C ALA A 231 -3.53 13.55 4.45
N LYS A 232 -3.39 13.02 3.23
CA LYS A 232 -2.38 12.00 2.91
C LYS A 232 -0.97 12.53 3.13
N LEU A 233 -0.65 13.74 2.69
CA LEU A 233 0.67 14.36 2.88
C LEU A 233 1.00 14.58 4.37
N SER A 234 0.02 14.99 5.17
CA SER A 234 0.17 15.13 6.62
C SER A 234 0.51 13.79 7.28
N LEU A 235 -0.18 12.71 6.90
CA LEU A 235 0.11 11.36 7.39
C LEU A 235 1.50 10.86 6.94
N VAL A 236 1.90 11.15 5.69
CA VAL A 236 3.25 10.83 5.20
C VAL A 236 4.32 11.61 5.98
N ALA A 237 4.08 12.87 6.32
CA ALA A 237 4.99 13.65 7.16
C ALA A 237 5.16 13.02 8.55
N VAL A 238 4.07 12.49 9.14
CA VAL A 238 4.14 11.72 10.39
C VAL A 238 4.98 10.45 10.22
N LEU A 239 4.82 9.69 9.13
CA LEU A 239 5.67 8.51 8.84
C LEU A 239 7.15 8.88 8.71
N LEU A 240 7.47 9.99 8.04
CA LEU A 240 8.85 10.49 7.95
C LEU A 240 9.39 10.89 9.33
N GLY A 241 8.54 11.43 10.21
CA GLY A 241 8.86 11.67 11.61
C GLY A 241 9.22 10.38 12.37
N PHE A 242 8.45 9.29 12.16
CA PHE A 242 8.79 7.97 12.70
C PHE A 242 10.13 7.46 12.15
N ALA A 243 10.36 7.55 10.84
CA ALA A 243 11.61 7.12 10.22
C ALA A 243 12.82 7.89 10.79
N ALA A 244 12.70 9.21 10.97
CA ALA A 244 13.72 10.02 11.61
C ALA A 244 13.94 9.62 13.08
N TRP A 245 12.86 9.41 13.84
CA TRP A 245 12.93 8.97 15.23
C TRP A 245 13.61 7.60 15.37
N HIS A 246 13.30 6.66 14.47
CA HIS A 246 13.95 5.34 14.44
C HIS A 246 15.44 5.49 14.17
N ARG A 247 15.81 6.21 13.12
CA ARG A 247 17.21 6.40 12.72
C ARG A 247 18.05 7.08 13.79
N PHE A 248 17.56 8.16 14.38
CA PHE A 248 18.38 9.00 15.26
C PHE A 248 18.30 8.64 16.73
N ARG A 249 17.27 7.89 17.15
CA ARG A 249 17.06 7.56 18.58
C ARG A 249 16.93 6.08 18.85
N LEU A 250 16.02 5.39 18.17
CA LEU A 250 15.71 3.99 18.55
C LEU A 250 16.74 2.99 18.04
N THR A 251 17.22 3.13 16.80
CA THR A 251 18.25 2.25 16.24
C THR A 251 19.59 2.40 16.97
N PRO A 252 20.11 3.62 17.26
CA PRO A 252 21.32 3.76 18.09
C PRO A 252 21.16 3.20 19.50
N ALA A 253 19.99 3.38 20.13
CA ALA A 253 19.71 2.80 21.44
C ALA A 253 19.66 1.26 21.41
N LEU A 254 19.15 0.69 20.32
CA LEU A 254 19.15 -0.76 20.08
C LEU A 254 20.57 -1.29 19.88
N ALA A 255 21.38 -0.62 19.06
CA ALA A 255 22.79 -0.97 18.86
C ALA A 255 23.59 -0.89 20.17
N ALA A 256 23.32 0.11 21.02
CA ALA A 256 23.91 0.26 22.34
C ALA A 256 23.36 -0.73 23.39
N ARG A 257 22.44 -1.63 23.02
CA ARG A 257 21.76 -2.58 23.92
C ARG A 257 21.15 -1.90 25.16
N ALA A 258 20.61 -0.70 24.98
CA ALA A 258 19.96 0.00 26.08
C ALA A 258 18.75 -0.81 26.58
N PRO A 259 18.50 -0.88 27.90
CA PRO A 259 17.39 -1.66 28.45
C PRO A 259 16.05 -1.33 27.77
N GLY A 260 15.35 -2.37 27.32
CA GLY A 260 14.05 -2.25 26.66
C GLY A 260 14.06 -1.54 25.30
N ALA A 261 15.22 -1.35 24.66
CA ALA A 261 15.30 -0.73 23.33
C ALA A 261 14.49 -1.50 22.27
N GLY A 262 14.59 -2.84 22.23
CA GLY A 262 13.82 -3.68 21.32
C GLY A 262 12.30 -3.51 21.48
N ALA A 263 11.80 -3.52 22.73
CA ALA A 263 10.38 -3.31 23.01
C ALA A 263 9.89 -1.90 22.63
N ARG A 264 10.70 -0.85 22.87
CA ARG A 264 10.39 0.52 22.44
C ARG A 264 10.34 0.63 20.92
N LEU A 265 11.32 0.07 20.21
CA LEU A 265 11.34 0.02 18.75
C LEU A 265 10.11 -0.71 18.23
N ALA A 266 9.82 -1.90 18.74
CA ALA A 266 8.66 -2.67 18.30
C ALA A 266 7.33 -1.92 18.48
N ARG A 267 7.14 -1.22 19.60
CA ARG A 267 5.94 -0.38 19.81
C ARG A 267 5.88 0.77 18.82
N SER A 268 6.99 1.44 18.58
CA SER A 268 7.06 2.56 17.62
C SER A 268 6.79 2.10 16.19
N VAL A 269 7.39 1.00 15.75
CA VAL A 269 7.13 0.37 14.43
C VAL A 269 5.67 -0.11 14.33
N SER A 270 5.08 -0.61 15.42
CA SER A 270 3.66 -0.99 15.42
C SER A 270 2.74 0.24 15.24
N ALA A 271 3.08 1.38 15.88
CA ALA A 271 2.35 2.63 15.69
C ALA A 271 2.53 3.19 14.27
N GLU A 272 3.74 3.12 13.72
CA GLU A 272 4.02 3.48 12.33
C GLU A 272 3.18 2.65 11.35
N ALA A 273 3.02 1.35 11.60
CA ALA A 273 2.18 0.48 10.78
C ALA A 273 0.70 0.93 10.77
N ILE A 274 0.19 1.42 11.91
CA ILE A 274 -1.17 1.98 11.97
C ILE A 274 -1.28 3.23 11.10
N VAL A 275 -0.30 4.15 11.18
CA VAL A 275 -0.28 5.35 10.34
C VAL A 275 -0.17 4.99 8.86
N ALA A 276 0.63 3.98 8.51
CA ALA A 276 0.72 3.48 7.15
C ALA A 276 -0.62 2.95 6.62
N LEU A 277 -1.39 2.22 7.44
CA LEU A 277 -2.74 1.79 7.07
C LEU A 277 -3.69 2.98 6.86
N LEU A 278 -3.57 4.04 7.66
CA LEU A 278 -4.32 5.28 7.43
C LEU A 278 -3.93 5.99 6.13
N VAL A 279 -2.65 5.95 5.74
CA VAL A 279 -2.21 6.45 4.42
C VAL A 279 -2.83 5.65 3.28
N LEU A 280 -2.89 4.31 3.40
CA LEU A 280 -3.56 3.46 2.41
C LEU A 280 -5.06 3.74 2.34
N TRP A 281 -5.71 3.96 3.49
CA TRP A 281 -7.10 4.38 3.55
C TRP A 281 -7.33 5.72 2.84
N ALA A 282 -6.51 6.72 3.14
CA ALA A 282 -6.58 8.03 2.48
C ALA A 282 -6.38 7.91 0.96
N ALA A 283 -5.46 7.05 0.51
CA ALA A 283 -5.29 6.77 -0.92
C ALA A 283 -6.53 6.11 -1.53
N ALA A 284 -7.20 5.19 -0.83
CA ALA A 284 -8.41 4.54 -1.29
C ALA A 284 -9.58 5.54 -1.44
N GLU A 285 -9.71 6.48 -0.51
CA GLU A 285 -10.66 7.62 -0.58
C GLU A 285 -10.38 8.51 -1.80
N MET A 286 -9.12 8.90 -2.02
CA MET A 286 -8.73 9.77 -3.14
C MET A 286 -9.13 9.19 -4.49
N VAL A 287 -8.97 7.88 -4.70
CA VAL A 287 -9.32 7.21 -5.97
C VAL A 287 -10.85 7.20 -6.21
N SER A 288 -11.65 7.36 -5.16
CA SER A 288 -13.11 7.50 -5.29
C SER A 288 -13.57 8.93 -5.57
N THR A 289 -12.65 9.88 -5.74
CA THR A 289 -12.96 11.28 -6.07
C THR A 289 -12.24 11.72 -7.33
N SER A 290 -12.94 12.41 -8.23
CA SER A 290 -12.31 12.98 -9.43
C SER A 290 -11.58 14.30 -9.09
N PRO A 291 -10.38 14.55 -9.68
CA PRO A 291 -9.60 15.77 -9.48
C PRO A 291 -10.34 17.08 -9.81
N GLY A 292 -11.46 17.04 -10.54
CA GLY A 292 -12.26 18.21 -10.95
C GLY A 292 -13.59 18.40 -10.20
N GLY A 293 -13.82 17.70 -9.09
CA GLY A 293 -15.11 17.67 -8.39
C GLY A 293 -15.46 18.92 -7.56
N MET A 294 -15.67 20.07 -8.21
CA MET A 294 -16.37 21.27 -7.66
C MET A 294 -17.00 22.17 -8.76
N GLN A 295 -17.59 21.60 -9.83
CA GLN A 295 -18.34 22.39 -10.84
C GLN A 295 -19.84 22.03 -10.98
N GLY A 296 -20.40 21.20 -10.09
CA GLY A 296 -21.77 20.68 -10.23
C GLY A 296 -22.76 21.01 -9.11
N ALA A 297 -22.50 21.99 -8.25
CA ALA A 297 -23.46 22.42 -7.24
C ALA A 297 -23.67 23.95 -7.32
N ARG A 298 -24.54 24.35 -8.24
CA ARG A 298 -25.35 25.57 -8.15
C ARG A 298 -26.79 25.16 -8.29
#